data_AF-A0A132HYG9-F1
#
_entry.id   AF-A0A132HYG9-F1
#
_cell.length_a   1.000
_cell.length_b   1.000
_cell.length_c   1.000
_cell.angle_alpha   90.00
_cell.angle_beta   90.00
_cell.angle_gamma   90.00
#
_symmetry.space_group_name_H-M   'P 1'
#
loop_
_entity.id
_entity.type
_entity.pdbx_description
1 polymer ?
#
loop_
_entity_poly.entity_id
_entity_poly.type
_entity_poly.pdbx_seq_one_letter_code
_entity_poly.pdbx_strand_id
1 'polypeptide(L)'
;MSKEVIKNGEGIIPEGTKVISAETFADCTDLTRIVIPDSVTEIGDFAFSGCTNLASIKIPNSVKKIGFSAFAGCHSLDYFDMPYSIETIDDRAFADCTSLTRINLRSIKELRSWVFAGCTGLTDIEIPPSVKVIGNAFTGCTGVTHITIQGPVDLIDDAAFEGCTSLSVVDFWEAVDEIGEGIFSECDNLSKIEVPAGLANYYKKRLDGEVCDLIEERVVIRHIGFKDIELFKQVVKEVGFWGDPLEFSFGFYTNVIIEIAASYGHPDVPDDASLWSVKVAKLYVHDRNTHEDVLKRVWTDAINERDLTIMFPNLIDEVGRDMILYNDDFELFAKAIK
;
A
#
# COMPACT_ATOMS: atom_id res chain seq x y z
N MET A 1 -25.68 26.58 -8.04
CA MET A 1 -25.11 27.93 -8.31
C MET A 1 -23.89 27.80 -9.23
N SER A 2 -23.98 27.07 -10.35
CA SER A 2 -22.80 26.30 -10.84
C SER A 2 -22.24 26.69 -12.21
N LYS A 3 -23.02 27.27 -13.14
CA LYS A 3 -22.55 27.46 -14.53
C LYS A 3 -21.88 28.79 -14.83
N GLU A 4 -22.01 29.81 -13.96
CA GLU A 4 -21.43 31.14 -14.20
C GLU A 4 -19.95 31.27 -13.81
N VAL A 5 -19.42 30.27 -13.07
CA VAL A 5 -18.05 30.30 -12.53
C VAL A 5 -17.06 29.47 -13.36
N ILE A 6 -17.53 28.81 -14.42
CA ILE A 6 -16.71 28.01 -15.32
C ILE A 6 -16.38 28.84 -16.56
N LYS A 7 -15.10 29.11 -16.79
CA LYS A 7 -14.62 29.82 -18.00
C LYS A 7 -13.61 28.95 -18.73
N ASN A 8 -13.88 28.66 -20.01
CA ASN A 8 -13.03 27.78 -20.83
C ASN A 8 -12.75 26.42 -20.18
N GLY A 9 -13.73 25.86 -19.48
CA GLY A 9 -13.60 24.60 -18.74
C GLY A 9 -12.80 24.67 -17.45
N GLU A 10 -12.44 25.87 -16.98
CA GLU A 10 -11.79 26.10 -15.69
C GLU A 10 -12.81 26.59 -14.66
N GLY A 11 -12.99 25.83 -13.58
CA GLY A 11 -13.76 26.25 -12.41
C GLY A 11 -12.89 27.07 -11.46
N ILE A 12 -13.43 28.18 -10.94
CA ILE A 12 -12.75 29.02 -9.94
C ILE A 12 -13.57 29.00 -8.65
N ILE A 13 -12.94 28.61 -7.54
CA ILE A 13 -13.52 28.72 -6.21
C ILE A 13 -12.92 29.96 -5.53
N PRO A 14 -13.73 30.89 -4.98
CA PRO A 14 -13.21 32.07 -4.29
C PRO A 14 -12.32 31.73 -3.10
N GLU A 15 -11.22 32.46 -2.94
CA GLU A 15 -10.39 32.38 -1.74
C GLU A 15 -11.20 32.63 -0.46
N GLY A 16 -10.90 31.88 0.60
CA GLY A 16 -11.64 31.93 1.86
C GLY A 16 -12.88 31.03 1.89
N THR A 17 -13.27 30.41 0.78
CA THR A 17 -14.31 29.36 0.76
C THR A 17 -13.92 28.24 1.72
N LYS A 18 -14.81 27.91 2.66
CA LYS A 18 -14.60 26.84 3.65
C LYS A 18 -15.20 25.51 3.22
N VAL A 19 -16.31 25.55 2.51
CA VAL A 19 -17.05 24.37 2.09
C VAL A 19 -17.40 24.53 0.63
N ILE A 20 -17.08 23.53 -0.19
CA ILE A 20 -17.71 23.37 -1.51
C ILE A 20 -19.04 22.69 -1.22
N SER A 21 -20.14 23.44 -1.29
CA SER A 21 -21.46 22.92 -0.92
C SER A 21 -21.92 21.78 -1.82
N ALA A 22 -22.91 21.03 -1.35
CA ALA A 22 -23.49 19.93 -2.11
C ALA A 22 -23.93 20.39 -3.52
N GLU A 23 -23.71 19.52 -4.51
CA GLU A 23 -24.07 19.72 -5.92
C GLU A 23 -23.48 20.99 -6.59
N THR A 24 -22.46 21.64 -6.00
CA THR A 24 -21.95 22.94 -6.50
C THR A 24 -21.47 22.88 -7.95
N PHE A 25 -20.88 21.77 -8.38
CA PHE A 25 -20.44 21.52 -9.75
C PHE A 25 -21.05 20.23 -10.32
N ALA A 26 -22.16 19.72 -9.75
CA ALA A 26 -22.82 18.54 -10.29
C ALA A 26 -23.16 18.71 -11.78
N ASP A 27 -22.91 17.66 -12.57
CA ASP A 27 -23.11 17.56 -14.01
C ASP A 27 -22.46 18.69 -14.83
N CYS A 28 -21.40 19.31 -14.31
CA CYS A 28 -20.61 20.31 -15.03
C CYS A 28 -19.69 19.62 -16.04
N THR A 29 -20.27 19.09 -17.11
CA THR A 29 -19.54 18.35 -18.16
C THR A 29 -18.53 19.21 -18.93
N ASP A 30 -18.65 20.54 -18.92
CA ASP A 30 -17.63 21.43 -19.48
C ASP A 30 -16.41 21.62 -18.56
N LEU A 31 -16.49 21.23 -17.28
CA LEU A 31 -15.41 21.39 -16.31
C LEU A 31 -14.28 20.39 -16.59
N THR A 32 -13.11 20.90 -16.96
CA THR A 32 -11.91 20.10 -17.25
C THR A 32 -10.86 20.18 -16.14
N ARG A 33 -10.84 21.32 -15.42
CA ARG A 33 -9.93 21.60 -14.32
C ARG A 33 -10.61 22.48 -13.29
N ILE A 34 -10.27 22.26 -12.02
CA ILE A 34 -10.63 23.15 -10.93
C ILE A 34 -9.47 23.31 -9.95
N VAL A 35 -9.28 24.52 -9.44
CA VAL A 35 -8.35 24.80 -8.35
C VAL A 35 -9.17 24.95 -7.07
N ILE A 36 -8.95 24.06 -6.10
CA ILE A 36 -9.55 24.14 -4.78
C ILE A 36 -8.58 24.90 -3.86
N PRO A 37 -8.97 26.05 -3.27
CA PRO A 37 -8.09 26.83 -2.40
C PRO A 37 -7.86 26.13 -1.05
N ASP A 38 -6.70 26.36 -0.45
CA ASP A 38 -6.28 25.79 0.87
C ASP A 38 -7.19 26.23 2.03
N SER A 39 -8.14 27.14 1.79
CA SER A 39 -9.16 27.50 2.78
C SER A 39 -10.26 26.45 2.92
N VAL A 40 -10.45 25.58 1.92
CA VAL A 40 -11.53 24.58 1.88
C VAL A 40 -11.20 23.44 2.83
N THR A 41 -12.16 23.12 3.70
CA THR A 41 -12.06 22.04 4.68
C THR A 41 -13.02 20.89 4.41
N GLU A 42 -14.06 21.11 3.59
CA GLU A 42 -15.08 20.11 3.26
C GLU A 42 -15.54 20.23 1.81
N ILE A 43 -15.69 19.06 1.17
CA ILE A 43 -16.33 18.90 -0.13
C ILE A 43 -17.66 18.18 0.11
N GLY A 44 -18.77 18.85 -0.18
CA GLY A 44 -20.11 18.34 0.10
C GLY A 44 -20.57 17.26 -0.85
N ASP A 45 -21.73 16.69 -0.52
CA ASP A 45 -22.33 15.58 -1.27
C ASP A 45 -22.56 15.96 -2.74
N PHE A 46 -22.24 15.05 -3.66
CA PHE A 46 -22.38 15.24 -5.10
C PHE A 46 -21.68 16.49 -5.67
N ALA A 47 -20.75 17.12 -4.94
CA ALA A 47 -20.19 18.43 -5.31
C ALA A 47 -19.62 18.49 -6.74
N PHE A 48 -19.06 17.38 -7.24
CA PHE A 48 -18.51 17.20 -8.59
C PHE A 48 -19.10 16.00 -9.31
N SER A 49 -20.20 15.43 -8.82
CA SER A 49 -20.84 14.25 -9.42
C SER A 49 -21.15 14.51 -10.89
N GLY A 50 -20.81 13.59 -11.79
CA GLY A 50 -21.09 13.71 -13.22
C GLY A 50 -20.22 14.74 -13.98
N CYS A 51 -19.13 15.25 -13.38
CA CYS A 51 -18.14 16.06 -14.09
C CYS A 51 -17.28 15.20 -15.04
N THR A 52 -17.89 14.69 -16.11
CA THR A 52 -17.31 13.64 -16.97
C THR A 52 -16.00 14.04 -17.66
N ASN A 53 -15.74 15.34 -17.87
CA ASN A 53 -14.49 15.83 -18.47
C ASN A 53 -13.46 16.34 -17.45
N LEU A 54 -13.73 16.27 -16.14
CA LEU A 54 -12.79 16.71 -15.11
C LEU A 54 -11.62 15.73 -15.06
N ALA A 55 -10.49 16.13 -15.66
CA ALA A 55 -9.35 15.24 -15.88
C ALA A 55 -8.41 15.17 -14.67
N SER A 56 -8.26 16.28 -13.96
CA SER A 56 -7.37 16.37 -12.81
C SER A 56 -7.95 17.30 -11.75
N ILE A 57 -7.76 16.93 -10.49
CA ILE A 57 -8.09 17.77 -9.36
C ILE A 57 -7.02 17.67 -8.29
N LYS A 58 -6.60 18.83 -7.76
CA LYS A 58 -5.72 18.88 -6.60
C LYS A 58 -6.58 19.19 -5.37
N ILE A 59 -6.77 18.20 -4.51
CA ILE A 59 -7.40 18.42 -3.20
C ILE A 59 -6.34 18.92 -2.22
N PRO A 60 -6.53 20.08 -1.56
CA PRO A 60 -5.55 20.58 -0.61
C PRO A 60 -5.57 19.80 0.71
N ASN A 61 -4.42 19.79 1.42
CA ASN A 61 -4.23 19.18 2.75
C ASN A 61 -5.02 19.88 3.88
N SER A 62 -5.90 20.81 3.54
CA SER A 62 -6.87 21.40 4.47
C SER A 62 -8.19 20.64 4.49
N VAL A 63 -8.47 19.83 3.46
CA VAL A 63 -9.72 19.07 3.33
C VAL A 63 -9.70 17.91 4.32
N LYS A 64 -10.73 17.88 5.17
CA LYS A 64 -10.96 16.85 6.18
C LYS A 64 -12.06 15.87 5.78
N LYS A 65 -13.01 16.31 4.96
CA LYS A 65 -14.17 15.51 4.57
C LYS A 65 -14.47 15.61 3.08
N ILE A 66 -14.71 14.45 2.47
CA ILE A 66 -15.27 14.30 1.13
C ILE A 66 -16.63 13.60 1.27
N GLY A 67 -17.69 14.27 0.84
CA GLY A 67 -19.08 13.86 1.01
C GLY A 67 -19.52 12.75 0.07
N PHE A 68 -20.77 12.33 0.28
CA PHE A 68 -21.40 11.22 -0.44
C PHE A 68 -21.38 11.48 -1.95
N SER A 69 -20.89 10.52 -2.73
CA SER A 69 -20.81 10.63 -4.20
C SER A 69 -20.16 11.91 -4.73
N ALA A 70 -19.28 12.56 -3.96
CA ALA A 70 -18.73 13.87 -4.29
C ALA A 70 -18.08 13.95 -5.67
N PHE A 71 -17.41 12.88 -6.14
CA PHE A 71 -16.77 12.75 -7.44
C PHE A 71 -17.34 11.61 -8.28
N ALA A 72 -18.51 11.08 -7.94
CA ALA A 72 -19.09 9.95 -8.67
C ALA A 72 -19.27 10.27 -10.17
N GLY A 73 -18.88 9.36 -11.05
CA GLY A 73 -18.99 9.53 -12.50
C GLY A 73 -18.05 10.58 -13.11
N CYS A 74 -16.97 10.98 -12.42
CA CYS A 74 -15.90 11.79 -13.01
C CYS A 74 -15.04 10.93 -13.95
N HIS A 75 -15.59 10.53 -15.11
CA HIS A 75 -15.01 9.53 -16.00
C HIS A 75 -13.61 9.85 -16.51
N SER A 76 -13.22 11.12 -16.61
CA SER A 76 -11.89 11.53 -17.08
C SER A 76 -10.86 11.68 -15.96
N LEU A 77 -11.25 11.58 -14.69
CA LEU A 77 -10.34 11.79 -13.56
C LEU A 77 -9.30 10.65 -13.52
N ASP A 78 -8.06 10.95 -13.87
CA ASP A 78 -7.02 9.93 -14.07
C ASP A 78 -6.15 9.66 -12.84
N TYR A 79 -6.06 10.66 -11.96
CA TYR A 79 -5.21 10.68 -10.78
C TYR A 79 -5.89 11.36 -9.61
N PHE A 80 -5.80 10.72 -8.44
CA PHE A 80 -6.24 11.26 -7.17
C PHE A 80 -5.15 11.05 -6.11
N ASP A 81 -4.58 12.15 -5.62
CA ASP A 81 -3.71 12.13 -4.45
C ASP A 81 -4.53 12.41 -3.19
N MET A 82 -4.39 11.53 -2.21
CA MET A 82 -5.13 11.63 -0.97
C MET A 82 -4.52 12.72 -0.07
N PRO A 83 -5.32 13.67 0.43
CA PRO A 83 -4.85 14.64 1.41
C PRO A 83 -4.40 13.94 2.69
N TYR A 84 -3.28 14.35 3.28
CA TYR A 84 -2.80 13.79 4.55
C TYR A 84 -3.74 14.07 5.73
N SER A 85 -4.59 15.08 5.59
CA SER A 85 -5.54 15.55 6.60
C SER A 85 -6.91 14.90 6.51
N ILE A 86 -7.13 14.00 5.54
CA ILE A 86 -8.46 13.43 5.33
C ILE A 86 -8.89 12.64 6.57
N GLU A 87 -10.04 12.97 7.11
CA GLU A 87 -10.65 12.30 8.27
C GLU A 87 -11.75 11.34 7.79
N THR A 88 -12.55 11.77 6.80
CA THR A 88 -13.67 10.98 6.26
C THR A 88 -13.82 11.10 4.74
N ILE A 89 -14.11 9.95 4.12
CA ILE A 89 -14.57 9.84 2.74
C ILE A 89 -15.87 9.03 2.79
N ASP A 90 -16.98 9.67 2.41
CA ASP A 90 -18.30 9.05 2.48
C ASP A 90 -18.57 8.13 1.27
N ASP A 91 -19.65 7.35 1.37
CA ASP A 91 -19.97 6.31 0.40
C ASP A 91 -20.02 6.83 -1.03
N ARG A 92 -19.55 5.99 -1.97
CA ARG A 92 -19.52 6.27 -3.41
C ARG A 92 -18.73 7.52 -3.83
N ALA A 93 -17.91 8.11 -2.95
CA ALA A 93 -17.23 9.37 -3.23
C ALA A 93 -16.50 9.41 -4.57
N PHE A 94 -15.91 8.30 -5.02
CA PHE A 94 -15.22 8.17 -6.32
C PHE A 94 -15.80 7.06 -7.20
N ALA A 95 -17.07 6.68 -6.99
CA ALA A 95 -17.71 5.63 -7.79
C ALA A 95 -17.69 5.99 -9.29
N ASP A 96 -17.49 5.00 -10.15
CA ASP A 96 -17.44 5.12 -11.60
C ASP A 96 -16.39 6.12 -12.14
N CYS A 97 -15.33 6.42 -11.37
CA CYS A 97 -14.16 7.16 -11.88
C CYS A 97 -13.30 6.25 -12.78
N THR A 98 -13.82 5.91 -13.96
CA THR A 98 -13.27 4.85 -14.84
C THR A 98 -11.88 5.12 -15.40
N SER A 99 -11.41 6.38 -15.47
CA SER A 99 -10.02 6.69 -15.84
C SER A 99 -9.04 6.67 -14.66
N LEU A 100 -9.50 6.52 -13.42
CA LEU A 100 -8.64 6.59 -12.25
C LEU A 100 -7.71 5.38 -12.24
N THR A 101 -6.42 5.61 -12.48
CA THR A 101 -5.43 4.53 -12.62
C THR A 101 -4.64 4.26 -11.34
N ARG A 102 -4.59 5.24 -10.44
CA ARG A 102 -3.81 5.19 -9.21
C ARG A 102 -4.54 5.87 -8.07
N ILE A 103 -4.45 5.26 -6.90
CA ILE A 103 -4.95 5.79 -5.63
C ILE A 103 -3.84 5.68 -4.57
N ASN A 104 -3.79 6.66 -3.68
CA ASN A 104 -2.91 6.65 -2.52
C ASN A 104 -3.78 6.55 -1.26
N LEU A 105 -3.60 5.54 -0.43
CA LEU A 105 -4.47 5.29 0.73
C LEU A 105 -3.80 5.57 2.09
N ARG A 106 -2.60 6.17 2.09
CA ARG A 106 -1.69 6.27 3.26
C ARG A 106 -2.25 6.91 4.53
N SER A 107 -3.32 7.69 4.43
CA SER A 107 -3.88 8.45 5.56
C SER A 107 -5.26 7.97 6.00
N ILE A 108 -5.86 7.02 5.28
CA ILE A 108 -7.20 6.53 5.56
C ILE A 108 -7.16 5.42 6.61
N LYS A 109 -8.17 5.43 7.49
CA LYS A 109 -8.44 4.37 8.46
C LYS A 109 -9.54 3.40 8.01
N GLU A 110 -10.55 3.89 7.31
CA GLU A 110 -11.70 3.10 6.90
C GLU A 110 -12.06 3.42 5.45
N LEU A 111 -12.19 2.37 4.63
CA LEU A 111 -12.73 2.46 3.28
C LEU A 111 -14.21 2.09 3.36
N ARG A 112 -15.08 3.10 3.23
CA ARG A 112 -16.54 2.94 3.37
C ARG A 112 -17.16 2.35 2.10
N SER A 113 -18.48 2.29 2.08
CA SER A 113 -19.22 1.53 1.07
C SER A 113 -19.04 2.12 -0.33
N TRP A 114 -18.63 1.28 -1.28
CA TRP A 114 -18.51 1.62 -2.70
C TRP A 114 -17.65 2.86 -3.02
N VAL A 115 -16.72 3.27 -2.16
CA VAL A 115 -15.93 4.51 -2.34
C VAL A 115 -15.25 4.57 -3.71
N PHE A 116 -14.72 3.45 -4.21
CA PHE A 116 -14.09 3.32 -5.52
C PHE A 116 -14.84 2.31 -6.43
N ALA A 117 -16.13 2.05 -6.19
CA ALA A 117 -16.86 1.07 -6.98
C ALA A 117 -16.87 1.46 -8.47
N GLY A 118 -16.68 0.50 -9.37
CA GLY A 118 -16.66 0.77 -10.81
C GLY A 118 -15.45 1.56 -11.32
N CYS A 119 -14.40 1.76 -10.51
CA CYS A 119 -13.13 2.36 -10.96
C CYS A 119 -12.33 1.37 -11.83
N THR A 120 -12.78 1.16 -13.06
CA THR A 120 -12.26 0.15 -13.99
C THR A 120 -10.84 0.45 -14.52
N GLY A 121 -10.33 1.67 -14.32
CA GLY A 121 -8.96 2.05 -14.68
C GLY A 121 -7.90 1.64 -13.65
N LEU A 122 -8.30 1.29 -12.42
CA LEU A 122 -7.37 0.84 -11.39
C LEU A 122 -6.80 -0.51 -11.80
N THR A 123 -5.48 -0.66 -11.68
CA THR A 123 -4.75 -1.87 -12.10
C THR A 123 -4.08 -2.58 -10.94
N ASP A 124 -3.64 -1.82 -9.94
CA ASP A 124 -3.03 -2.29 -8.71
C ASP A 124 -3.63 -1.55 -7.52
N ILE A 125 -3.91 -2.27 -6.43
CA ILE A 125 -4.40 -1.68 -5.19
C ILE A 125 -3.47 -2.09 -4.05
N GLU A 126 -2.88 -1.09 -3.41
CA GLU A 126 -2.11 -1.26 -2.17
C GLU A 126 -2.91 -0.70 -0.99
N ILE A 127 -3.37 -1.60 -0.11
CA ILE A 127 -4.03 -1.25 1.15
C ILE A 127 -2.94 -1.14 2.23
N PRO A 128 -2.61 0.07 2.71
CA PRO A 128 -1.54 0.28 3.68
C PRO A 128 -1.96 -0.15 5.10
N PRO A 129 -0.99 -0.30 6.03
CA PRO A 129 -1.28 -0.70 7.41
C PRO A 129 -2.16 0.25 8.23
N SER A 130 -2.39 1.47 7.72
CA SER A 130 -3.29 2.44 8.36
C SER A 130 -4.77 2.07 8.24
N VAL A 131 -5.14 1.28 7.22
CA VAL A 131 -6.52 0.89 6.94
C VAL A 131 -6.91 -0.27 7.84
N LYS A 132 -7.96 -0.06 8.64
CA LYS A 132 -8.52 -1.02 9.60
C LYS A 132 -9.81 -1.68 9.13
N VAL A 133 -10.58 -0.99 8.30
CA VAL A 133 -11.83 -1.51 7.75
C VAL A 133 -11.84 -1.33 6.24
N ILE A 134 -12.10 -2.40 5.51
CA ILE A 134 -12.30 -2.42 4.06
C ILE A 134 -13.75 -2.82 3.81
N GLY A 135 -14.62 -1.85 3.51
CA GLY A 135 -15.98 -2.11 3.05
C GLY A 135 -16.02 -2.71 1.63
N ASN A 136 -17.20 -2.75 1.02
CA ASN A 136 -17.41 -3.01 -0.42
C ASN A 136 -16.89 -1.88 -1.34
N ALA A 137 -15.73 -1.32 -0.99
CA ALA A 137 -15.15 -0.12 -1.57
C ALA A 137 -14.71 -0.32 -3.02
N PHE A 138 -14.35 -1.54 -3.42
CA PHE A 138 -13.77 -1.84 -4.73
C PHE A 138 -14.64 -2.71 -5.63
N THR A 139 -15.94 -2.86 -5.32
CA THR A 139 -16.88 -3.61 -6.16
C THR A 139 -16.84 -3.13 -7.61
N GLY A 140 -16.72 -4.06 -8.57
CA GLY A 140 -16.71 -3.77 -10.00
C GLY A 140 -15.45 -3.07 -10.51
N CYS A 141 -14.36 -3.06 -9.75
CA CYS A 141 -13.05 -2.58 -10.23
C CYS A 141 -12.43 -3.61 -11.21
N THR A 142 -13.03 -3.72 -12.39
CA THR A 142 -12.72 -4.79 -13.37
C THR A 142 -11.31 -4.73 -13.97
N GLY A 143 -10.58 -3.62 -13.81
CA GLY A 143 -9.20 -3.48 -14.28
C GLY A 143 -8.14 -3.97 -13.28
N VAL A 144 -8.51 -4.20 -12.02
CA VAL A 144 -7.55 -4.52 -10.96
C VAL A 144 -7.03 -5.92 -11.20
N THR A 145 -5.71 -6.07 -11.25
CA THR A 145 -5.02 -7.34 -11.49
C THR A 145 -4.32 -7.88 -10.24
N HIS A 146 -3.90 -6.97 -9.35
CA HIS A 146 -3.20 -7.29 -8.12
C HIS A 146 -3.74 -6.46 -6.96
N ILE A 147 -3.96 -7.11 -5.82
CA ILE A 147 -4.30 -6.45 -4.56
C ILE A 147 -3.28 -6.86 -3.51
N THR A 148 -2.74 -5.89 -2.78
CA THR A 148 -1.87 -6.12 -1.62
C THR A 148 -2.49 -5.52 -0.37
N ILE A 149 -2.63 -6.31 0.68
CA ILE A 149 -3.15 -5.88 1.99
C ILE A 149 -2.01 -5.93 3.00
N GLN A 150 -1.48 -4.76 3.37
CA GLN A 150 -0.16 -4.60 3.97
C GLN A 150 -0.10 -4.62 5.50
N GLY A 151 -1.23 -4.59 6.20
CA GLY A 151 -1.18 -4.56 7.66
C GLY A 151 -2.36 -5.25 8.31
N PRO A 152 -2.43 -5.19 9.65
CA PRO A 152 -3.52 -5.78 10.38
C PRO A 152 -4.80 -5.01 10.04
N VAL A 153 -5.72 -5.70 9.36
CA VAL A 153 -7.07 -5.25 9.03
C VAL A 153 -8.04 -5.93 9.98
N ASP A 154 -8.89 -5.13 10.62
CA ASP A 154 -9.85 -5.62 11.60
C ASP A 154 -11.05 -6.26 10.88
N LEU A 155 -11.50 -5.65 9.78
CA LEU A 155 -12.65 -6.13 8.99
C LEU A 155 -12.43 -5.92 7.49
N ILE A 156 -12.67 -6.98 6.72
CA ILE A 156 -12.99 -6.91 5.29
C ILE A 156 -14.47 -7.28 5.16
N ASP A 157 -15.31 -6.33 4.79
CA ASP A 157 -16.77 -6.49 4.69
C ASP A 157 -17.17 -7.32 3.47
N ASP A 158 -18.44 -7.74 3.45
CA ASP A 158 -19.03 -8.54 2.38
C ASP A 158 -18.77 -7.88 1.02
N ALA A 159 -18.44 -8.69 0.01
CA ALA A 159 -18.24 -8.23 -1.36
C ALA A 159 -17.20 -7.11 -1.56
N ALA A 160 -16.22 -6.96 -0.64
CA ALA A 160 -15.11 -5.99 -0.70
C ALA A 160 -14.52 -5.76 -2.10
N PHE A 161 -14.28 -6.86 -2.82
CA PHE A 161 -13.67 -6.90 -4.15
C PHE A 161 -14.56 -7.63 -5.17
N GLU A 162 -15.88 -7.70 -4.93
CA GLU A 162 -16.83 -8.36 -5.86
C GLU A 162 -16.70 -7.79 -7.28
N GLY A 163 -16.71 -8.65 -8.29
CA GLY A 163 -16.66 -8.24 -9.70
C GLY A 163 -15.33 -7.63 -10.15
N CYS A 164 -14.25 -7.80 -9.37
CA CYS A 164 -12.89 -7.50 -9.83
C CYS A 164 -12.43 -8.57 -10.83
N THR A 165 -13.05 -8.59 -12.01
CA THR A 165 -12.94 -9.70 -12.97
C THR A 165 -11.53 -9.92 -13.52
N SER A 166 -10.63 -8.93 -13.52
CA SER A 166 -9.22 -9.11 -13.91
C SER A 166 -8.30 -9.48 -12.76
N LEU A 167 -8.80 -9.55 -11.52
CA LEU A 167 -7.99 -9.80 -10.33
C LEU A 167 -7.38 -11.18 -10.44
N SER A 168 -6.06 -11.26 -10.44
CA SER A 168 -5.32 -12.50 -10.66
C SER A 168 -4.58 -12.97 -9.41
N VAL A 169 -4.12 -12.03 -8.58
CA VAL A 169 -3.33 -12.28 -7.37
C VAL A 169 -3.81 -11.36 -6.24
N VAL A 170 -3.99 -11.95 -5.06
CA VAL A 170 -4.17 -11.21 -3.80
C VAL A 170 -3.04 -11.57 -2.85
N ASP A 171 -2.38 -10.58 -2.28
CA ASP A 171 -1.31 -10.75 -1.30
C ASP A 171 -1.73 -10.20 0.08
N PHE A 172 -1.92 -11.10 1.05
CA PHE A 172 -2.11 -10.74 2.45
C PHE A 172 -0.78 -10.71 3.19
N TRP A 173 -0.52 -9.63 3.94
CA TRP A 173 0.72 -9.47 4.69
C TRP A 173 0.62 -9.96 6.12
N GLU A 174 -0.58 -9.91 6.70
CA GLU A 174 -0.90 -10.33 8.05
C GLU A 174 -2.31 -10.94 8.09
N ALA A 175 -2.66 -11.58 9.20
CA ALA A 175 -4.01 -12.09 9.42
C ALA A 175 -5.04 -10.94 9.45
N VAL A 176 -6.26 -11.24 9.00
CA VAL A 176 -7.41 -10.33 9.02
C VAL A 176 -8.46 -10.87 9.98
N ASP A 177 -8.81 -10.09 11.01
CA ASP A 177 -9.62 -10.57 12.14
C ASP A 177 -10.99 -11.11 11.69
N GLU A 178 -11.72 -10.31 10.92
CA GLU A 178 -13.03 -10.62 10.33
C GLU A 178 -13.02 -10.46 8.81
N ILE A 179 -13.50 -11.50 8.10
CA ILE A 179 -13.66 -11.51 6.65
C ILE A 179 -15.12 -11.86 6.37
N GLY A 180 -15.79 -10.98 5.63
CA GLY A 180 -17.17 -11.12 5.20
C GLY A 180 -17.37 -12.17 4.12
N GLU A 181 -18.61 -12.39 3.76
CA GLU A 181 -19.00 -13.36 2.74
C GLU A 181 -18.66 -12.85 1.33
N GLY A 182 -18.18 -13.76 0.49
CA GLY A 182 -18.06 -13.50 -0.95
C GLY A 182 -17.16 -12.31 -1.32
N ILE A 183 -16.11 -12.02 -0.54
CA ILE A 183 -15.22 -10.87 -0.80
C ILE A 183 -14.56 -10.90 -2.20
N PHE A 184 -14.50 -12.07 -2.84
CA PHE A 184 -14.00 -12.29 -4.20
C PHE A 184 -15.07 -12.88 -5.13
N SER A 185 -16.36 -12.64 -4.86
CA SER A 185 -17.44 -13.04 -5.78
C SER A 185 -17.21 -12.43 -7.16
N GLU A 186 -17.42 -13.19 -8.24
CA GLU A 186 -17.20 -12.72 -9.62
C GLU A 186 -15.75 -12.27 -9.92
N CYS A 187 -14.76 -12.72 -9.15
CA CYS A 187 -13.33 -12.58 -9.47
C CYS A 187 -12.85 -13.75 -10.35
N ASP A 188 -13.36 -13.83 -11.58
CA ASP A 188 -13.20 -15.00 -12.46
C ASP A 188 -11.74 -15.36 -12.83
N ASN A 189 -10.82 -14.40 -12.77
CA ASN A 189 -9.40 -14.60 -13.07
C ASN A 189 -8.53 -14.84 -11.83
N LEU A 190 -9.12 -14.89 -10.62
CA LEU A 190 -8.36 -15.06 -9.40
C LEU A 190 -7.72 -16.44 -9.43
N SER A 191 -6.39 -16.45 -9.45
CA SER A 191 -5.60 -17.67 -9.61
C SER A 191 -4.70 -17.97 -8.42
N LYS A 192 -4.47 -16.95 -7.58
CA LYS A 192 -3.51 -17.02 -6.49
C LYS A 192 -3.92 -16.12 -5.32
N ILE A 193 -3.89 -16.68 -4.11
CA ILE A 193 -3.95 -15.92 -2.86
C ILE A 193 -2.68 -16.22 -2.07
N GLU A 194 -1.78 -15.24 -1.97
CA GLU A 194 -0.56 -15.35 -1.19
C GLU A 194 -0.82 -14.96 0.25
N VAL A 195 -0.37 -15.81 1.18
CA VAL A 195 -0.45 -15.57 2.62
C VAL A 195 0.89 -15.88 3.29
N PRO A 196 1.19 -15.30 4.47
CA PRO A 196 2.36 -15.66 5.24
C PRO A 196 2.34 -17.14 5.67
N ALA A 197 3.51 -17.77 5.73
CA ALA A 197 3.66 -19.14 6.24
C ALA A 197 2.99 -19.31 7.61
N GLY A 198 2.19 -20.37 7.75
CA GLY A 198 1.38 -20.66 8.95
C GLY A 198 -0.04 -20.10 8.92
N LEU A 199 -0.38 -19.23 7.96
CA LEU A 199 -1.73 -18.64 7.84
C LEU A 199 -2.62 -19.32 6.80
N ALA A 200 -2.17 -20.34 6.05
CA ALA A 200 -3.05 -20.98 5.07
C ALA A 200 -4.33 -21.56 5.69
N ASN A 201 -4.20 -22.32 6.79
CA ASN A 201 -5.36 -22.88 7.49
C ASN A 201 -6.22 -21.81 8.18
N TYR A 202 -5.64 -20.64 8.48
CA TYR A 202 -6.39 -19.51 9.04
C TYR A 202 -7.34 -18.94 7.99
N TYR A 203 -6.83 -18.68 6.77
CA TYR A 203 -7.62 -18.15 5.66
C TYR A 203 -8.61 -19.17 5.09
N LYS A 204 -8.25 -20.46 4.98
CA LYS A 204 -9.15 -21.53 4.53
C LYS A 204 -10.43 -21.69 5.36
N LYS A 205 -10.44 -21.20 6.60
CA LYS A 205 -11.60 -21.23 7.50
C LYS A 205 -12.48 -19.98 7.42
N ARG A 206 -11.99 -18.93 6.77
CA ARG A 206 -12.61 -17.59 6.71
C ARG A 206 -12.98 -17.17 5.29
N LEU A 207 -12.36 -17.78 4.29
CA LEU A 207 -12.75 -17.64 2.90
C LEU A 207 -13.70 -18.77 2.53
N ASP A 208 -14.69 -18.45 1.70
CA ASP A 208 -15.72 -19.40 1.27
C ASP A 208 -15.49 -19.88 -0.17
N GLY A 209 -15.91 -21.11 -0.46
CA GLY A 209 -15.94 -21.65 -1.82
C GLY A 209 -14.57 -22.08 -2.38
N GLU A 210 -14.47 -22.10 -3.71
CA GLU A 210 -13.32 -22.66 -4.44
C GLU A 210 -12.05 -21.78 -4.32
N VAL A 211 -12.17 -20.53 -3.87
CA VAL A 211 -11.01 -19.63 -3.70
C VAL A 211 -10.05 -20.12 -2.61
N CYS A 212 -10.51 -20.98 -1.69
CA CYS A 212 -9.68 -21.63 -0.67
C CYS A 212 -8.57 -22.52 -1.26
N ASP A 213 -8.79 -23.05 -2.46
CA ASP A 213 -7.81 -23.90 -3.16
C ASP A 213 -6.69 -23.08 -3.81
N LEU A 214 -6.85 -21.75 -3.90
CA LEU A 214 -5.88 -20.81 -4.47
C LEU A 214 -4.86 -20.30 -3.44
N ILE A 215 -5.00 -20.68 -2.17
CA ILE A 215 -4.15 -20.19 -1.08
C ILE A 215 -2.78 -20.87 -1.13
N GLU A 216 -1.76 -20.05 -1.36
CA GLU A 216 -0.35 -20.42 -1.33
C GLU A 216 0.36 -19.71 -0.17
N GLU A 217 1.14 -20.46 0.60
CA GLU A 217 2.00 -19.88 1.61
C GLU A 217 3.28 -19.37 0.97
N ARG A 218 3.67 -18.16 1.35
CA ARG A 218 4.99 -17.62 1.04
C ARG A 218 5.79 -17.42 2.32
N VAL A 219 7.09 -17.66 2.22
CA VAL A 219 8.02 -17.30 3.28
C VAL A 219 8.21 -15.80 3.24
N VAL A 220 7.64 -15.12 4.24
CA VAL A 220 7.74 -13.68 4.35
C VAL A 220 8.85 -13.34 5.34
N ILE A 221 10.01 -12.91 4.81
CA ILE A 221 11.10 -12.41 5.64
C ILE A 221 10.83 -10.93 5.97
N ARG A 222 9.99 -10.69 6.99
CA ARG A 222 9.79 -9.33 7.54
C ARG A 222 10.81 -9.09 8.65
N HIS A 223 11.56 -8.01 8.52
CA HIS A 223 12.54 -7.52 9.50
C HIS A 223 13.59 -8.56 9.92
N ILE A 224 14.69 -8.65 9.17
CA ILE A 224 15.90 -9.17 9.78
C ILE A 224 16.62 -8.07 10.56
N GLY A 225 16.12 -7.80 11.77
CA GLY A 225 16.91 -7.14 12.79
C GLY A 225 17.89 -8.15 13.38
N PHE A 226 19.07 -8.33 12.79
CA PHE A 226 20.12 -9.11 13.43
C PHE A 226 20.64 -8.34 14.65
N LYS A 227 20.06 -8.60 15.84
CA LYS A 227 20.71 -8.24 17.10
C LYS A 227 21.88 -9.18 17.43
N ASP A 228 21.91 -10.36 16.79
CA ASP A 228 22.94 -11.37 16.99
C ASP A 228 23.56 -11.77 15.65
N ILE A 229 24.83 -11.38 15.48
CA ILE A 229 25.61 -11.63 14.27
C ILE A 229 25.98 -13.10 14.10
N GLU A 230 25.96 -13.90 15.17
CA GLU A 230 26.22 -15.34 15.11
C GLU A 230 24.98 -16.09 14.59
N LEU A 231 23.78 -15.62 14.92
CA LEU A 231 22.52 -16.15 14.37
C LEU A 231 22.41 -15.89 12.87
N PHE A 232 22.84 -14.71 12.39
CA PHE A 232 22.94 -14.43 10.95
C PHE A 232 23.85 -15.41 10.23
N LYS A 233 25.06 -15.60 10.78
CA LYS A 233 26.06 -16.51 10.22
C LYS A 233 25.55 -17.95 10.16
N GLN A 234 24.77 -18.39 11.15
CA GLN A 234 24.18 -19.72 11.19
C GLN A 234 23.13 -19.92 10.09
N VAL A 235 22.22 -18.96 9.91
CA VAL A 235 21.20 -18.97 8.83
C VAL A 235 21.87 -19.02 7.45
N VAL A 236 22.88 -18.18 7.22
CA VAL A 236 23.61 -18.18 5.94
C VAL A 236 24.35 -19.49 5.68
N LYS A 237 24.86 -20.13 6.75
CA LYS A 237 25.63 -21.39 6.69
C LYS A 237 24.73 -22.62 6.50
N GLU A 238 23.51 -22.61 7.00
CA GLU A 238 22.54 -23.71 6.84
C GLU A 238 21.76 -23.64 5.51
N VAL A 239 21.43 -22.44 5.04
CA VAL A 239 20.61 -22.25 3.83
C VAL A 239 21.44 -22.26 2.54
N GLY A 240 22.75 -21.95 2.62
CA GLY A 240 23.65 -22.02 1.46
C GLY A 240 23.20 -21.10 0.32
N PHE A 241 23.30 -19.78 0.52
CA PHE A 241 22.89 -18.80 -0.49
C PHE A 241 23.85 -18.78 -1.70
N TRP A 242 23.47 -19.47 -2.77
CA TRP A 242 24.10 -19.36 -4.08
C TRP A 242 23.07 -18.90 -5.11
N GLY A 243 23.23 -17.65 -5.58
CA GLY A 243 22.56 -17.15 -6.78
C GLY A 243 21.27 -16.36 -6.52
N ASP A 244 21.25 -15.20 -7.18
CA ASP A 244 20.23 -14.17 -7.36
C ASP A 244 19.85 -13.23 -6.19
N PRO A 245 19.54 -11.94 -6.51
CA PRO A 245 19.39 -10.88 -5.52
C PRO A 245 18.18 -11.09 -4.60
N LEU A 246 18.35 -10.76 -3.32
CA LEU A 246 17.25 -10.61 -2.38
C LEU A 246 16.71 -9.17 -2.45
N GLU A 247 15.42 -9.00 -2.73
CA GLU A 247 14.73 -7.73 -2.53
C GLU A 247 14.28 -7.60 -1.08
N PHE A 248 14.72 -6.52 -0.42
CA PHE A 248 14.24 -6.12 0.90
C PHE A 248 13.45 -4.82 0.76
N SER A 249 12.16 -4.83 1.12
CA SER A 249 11.36 -3.63 1.26
C SER A 249 11.35 -3.19 2.72
N PHE A 250 11.86 -1.99 3.00
CA PHE A 250 11.85 -1.41 4.34
C PHE A 250 10.62 -0.51 4.50
N GLY A 251 9.78 -0.84 5.47
CA GLY A 251 8.64 -0.02 5.86
C GLY A 251 9.09 1.32 6.45
N PHE A 252 8.68 2.38 5.74
CA PHE A 252 8.68 3.81 6.07
C PHE A 252 9.92 4.65 5.70
N TYR A 253 9.63 5.59 4.78
CA TYR A 253 10.48 6.59 4.14
C TYR A 253 11.59 6.00 3.28
N THR A 254 11.40 6.08 1.96
CA THR A 254 12.31 5.66 0.87
C THR A 254 12.28 4.18 0.50
N ASN A 255 11.97 3.90 -0.78
CA ASN A 255 12.21 2.60 -1.39
C ASN A 255 13.72 2.47 -1.57
N VAL A 256 14.40 1.85 -0.60
CA VAL A 256 15.82 1.51 -0.67
C VAL A 256 15.94 0.03 -0.98
N ILE A 257 16.41 -0.30 -2.18
CA ILE A 257 16.78 -1.67 -2.54
C ILE A 257 18.26 -1.84 -2.22
N ILE A 258 18.58 -2.81 -1.35
CA ILE A 258 19.95 -3.15 -0.96
C ILE A 258 20.32 -4.49 -1.62
N GLU A 259 21.17 -4.46 -2.64
CA GLU A 259 21.81 -5.69 -3.15
C GLU A 259 23.00 -6.06 -2.26
N ILE A 260 22.87 -7.16 -1.51
CA ILE A 260 23.96 -7.71 -0.71
C ILE A 260 24.63 -8.83 -1.51
N ALA A 261 25.88 -8.64 -1.92
CA ALA A 261 26.71 -9.72 -2.48
C ALA A 261 27.71 -10.18 -1.42
N ALA A 262 27.55 -11.42 -0.97
CA ALA A 262 28.54 -12.10 -0.14
C ALA A 262 29.37 -13.03 -1.03
N SER A 263 30.69 -12.86 -1.06
CA SER A 263 31.62 -13.80 -1.70
C SER A 263 32.47 -14.50 -0.65
N TYR A 264 32.50 -15.84 -0.67
CA TYR A 264 33.42 -16.62 0.14
C TYR A 264 34.82 -16.69 -0.52
N GLY A 265 35.85 -16.68 0.31
CA GLY A 265 37.26 -16.62 -0.09
C GLY A 265 37.72 -17.81 -0.94
N HIS A 266 38.74 -17.54 -1.75
CA HIS A 266 39.43 -18.46 -2.67
C HIS A 266 39.87 -19.77 -1.98
N PRO A 267 39.82 -20.92 -2.68
CA PRO A 267 40.09 -22.26 -2.11
C PRO A 267 41.51 -22.50 -1.54
N ASP A 268 42.41 -21.51 -1.56
CA ASP A 268 43.80 -21.65 -1.10
C ASP A 268 44.12 -20.86 0.19
N VAL A 269 43.10 -20.33 0.88
CA VAL A 269 43.27 -19.66 2.18
C VAL A 269 42.69 -20.54 3.28
N PRO A 270 43.44 -20.86 4.37
CA PRO A 270 42.96 -21.75 5.43
C PRO A 270 41.75 -21.15 6.15
N ASP A 271 40.88 -22.04 6.66
CA ASP A 271 39.63 -21.81 7.39
C ASP A 271 39.75 -20.87 8.60
N ASP A 272 40.01 -19.58 8.36
CA ASP A 272 39.82 -18.53 9.32
C ASP A 272 38.49 -17.82 8.99
N ALA A 273 37.45 -18.14 9.76
CA ALA A 273 36.10 -17.62 9.62
C ALA A 273 35.97 -16.10 9.86
N SER A 274 37.10 -15.39 10.02
CA SER A 274 37.19 -13.97 10.35
C SER A 274 37.26 -13.03 9.15
N LEU A 275 37.36 -13.53 7.91
CA LEU A 275 37.43 -12.69 6.71
C LEU A 275 36.22 -12.90 5.79
N TRP A 276 35.07 -12.40 6.23
CA TRP A 276 33.95 -12.13 5.35
C TRP A 276 34.10 -10.71 4.80
N SER A 277 34.05 -10.54 3.47
CA SER A 277 33.80 -9.23 2.89
C SER A 277 32.36 -9.19 2.39
N VAL A 278 31.48 -8.55 3.16
CA VAL A 278 30.17 -8.15 2.66
C VAL A 278 30.40 -6.88 1.84
N LYS A 279 30.15 -6.95 0.54
CA LYS A 279 30.12 -5.76 -0.32
C LYS A 279 28.67 -5.48 -0.65
N VAL A 280 28.19 -4.30 -0.23
CA VAL A 280 26.96 -3.74 -0.77
C VAL A 280 27.24 -3.49 -2.26
N ALA A 281 26.58 -4.24 -3.13
CA ALA A 281 26.88 -4.21 -4.55
C ALA A 281 26.29 -2.95 -5.19
N LYS A 282 25.03 -2.62 -4.87
CA LYS A 282 24.33 -1.39 -5.29
C LYS A 282 23.22 -1.01 -4.31
N LEU A 283 22.97 0.30 -4.22
CA LEU A 283 21.85 0.90 -3.50
C LEU A 283 20.97 1.62 -4.54
N TYR A 284 19.74 1.20 -4.71
CA TYR A 284 18.78 1.94 -5.56
C TYR A 284 17.83 2.73 -4.67
N VAL A 285 17.81 4.04 -4.88
CA VAL A 285 16.91 4.97 -4.19
C VAL A 285 15.97 5.55 -5.23
N HIS A 286 14.68 5.21 -5.13
CA HIS A 286 13.66 5.71 -6.06
C HIS A 286 12.91 6.91 -5.45
N ASP A 287 13.60 8.05 -5.36
CA ASP A 287 12.96 9.35 -5.06
C ASP A 287 13.84 10.51 -5.61
N ARG A 288 13.21 11.50 -6.26
CA ARG A 288 13.88 12.72 -6.75
C ARG A 288 13.93 13.84 -5.71
N ASN A 289 13.27 13.68 -4.56
CA ASN A 289 13.15 14.72 -3.53
C ASN A 289 13.96 14.43 -2.25
N THR A 290 14.66 13.30 -2.16
CA THR A 290 15.61 13.07 -1.06
C THR A 290 16.91 13.81 -1.34
N HIS A 291 17.25 14.76 -0.47
CA HIS A 291 18.47 15.55 -0.59
C HIS A 291 19.71 14.64 -0.71
N GLU A 292 20.44 14.80 -1.81
CA GLU A 292 21.67 14.06 -2.17
C GLU A 292 22.69 14.00 -1.01
N ASP A 293 22.67 14.99 -0.12
CA ASP A 293 23.54 15.11 1.05
C ASP A 293 23.19 14.14 2.19
N VAL A 294 21.91 13.79 2.37
CA VAL A 294 21.47 12.80 3.38
C VAL A 294 21.93 11.40 2.95
N LEU A 295 21.78 11.10 1.66
CA LEU A 295 22.20 9.83 1.07
C LEU A 295 23.72 9.66 1.07
N LYS A 296 24.49 10.73 0.75
CA LYS A 296 25.97 10.72 0.86
C LYS A 296 26.43 10.51 2.30
N ARG A 297 25.72 11.05 3.29
CA ARG A 297 26.08 10.90 4.69
C ARG A 297 25.82 9.48 5.19
N VAL A 298 24.66 8.91 4.90
CA VAL A 298 24.35 7.48 5.19
C VAL A 298 25.36 6.54 4.51
N TRP A 299 25.73 6.81 3.26
CA TRP A 299 26.73 6.02 2.53
C TRP A 299 28.16 6.16 3.10
N THR A 300 28.54 7.36 3.56
CA THR A 300 29.87 7.62 4.14
C THR A 300 30.01 7.02 5.53
N ASP A 301 28.94 7.05 6.34
CA ASP A 301 28.91 6.47 7.68
C ASP A 301 28.90 4.92 7.62
N ALA A 302 28.22 4.33 6.63
CA ALA A 302 28.19 2.87 6.42
C ALA A 302 29.52 2.26 5.93
N ILE A 303 30.39 3.04 5.28
CA ILE A 303 31.69 2.56 4.76
C ILE A 303 32.82 2.70 5.79
N ASN A 304 32.73 3.65 6.72
CA ASN A 304 33.86 4.04 7.56
C ASN A 304 33.89 3.43 8.97
N GLU A 305 32.80 2.86 9.49
CA GLU A 305 32.80 2.26 10.83
C GLU A 305 32.37 0.80 10.80
N ARG A 306 33.21 -0.07 11.39
CA ARG A 306 33.03 -1.53 11.45
C ARG A 306 31.97 -2.01 12.46
N ASP A 307 31.20 -1.10 13.04
CA ASP A 307 30.13 -1.42 13.98
C ASP A 307 28.97 -0.45 13.73
N LEU A 308 27.93 -0.89 13.03
CA LEU A 308 26.68 -0.13 12.96
C LEU A 308 25.63 -0.81 13.84
N THR A 309 25.51 -0.35 15.08
CA THR A 309 24.28 -0.51 15.87
C THR A 309 23.43 0.74 15.66
N ILE A 310 22.36 0.64 14.87
CA ILE A 310 21.40 1.74 14.73
C ILE A 310 20.41 1.64 15.90
N MET A 311 20.55 2.51 16.90
CA MET A 311 19.46 2.87 17.81
C MET A 311 18.93 4.24 17.41
N PHE A 312 17.60 4.37 17.24
CA PHE A 312 16.93 5.66 17.14
C PHE A 312 16.63 6.19 18.54
N PRO A 313 17.23 7.29 19.01
CA PRO A 313 16.69 8.04 20.13
C PRO A 313 15.71 9.08 19.56
N ASN A 314 14.46 9.01 20.00
CA ASN A 314 13.35 9.93 19.70
C ASN A 314 12.44 9.54 18.52
N LEU A 315 11.80 8.38 18.65
CA LEU A 315 10.37 8.25 18.35
C LEU A 315 9.80 7.14 19.25
N ILE A 316 9.86 7.39 20.56
CA ILE A 316 8.95 6.72 21.50
C ILE A 316 7.70 7.58 21.42
N ASP A 317 6.70 7.11 20.68
CA ASP A 317 5.35 7.01 21.22
C ASP A 317 4.48 6.14 20.30
N GLU A 318 3.87 5.15 20.96
CA GLU A 318 2.75 4.30 20.55
C GLU A 318 2.99 3.05 19.68
N VAL A 319 3.32 1.98 20.44
CA VAL A 319 2.86 0.59 20.33
C VAL A 319 3.39 -0.26 19.17
N GLY A 320 4.47 -1.00 19.44
CA GLY A 320 4.80 -2.26 18.76
C GLY A 320 5.49 -3.19 19.76
N ARG A 321 4.82 -4.26 20.18
CA ARG A 321 5.43 -5.26 21.07
C ARG A 321 6.59 -5.93 20.32
N ASP A 322 7.75 -6.04 20.99
CA ASP A 322 8.84 -6.90 20.57
C ASP A 322 8.33 -8.34 20.33
N MET A 323 8.52 -8.89 19.13
CA MET A 323 8.29 -10.30 18.89
C MET A 323 9.53 -11.08 19.32
N ILE A 324 9.45 -11.70 20.49
CA ILE A 324 10.43 -12.67 20.99
C ILE A 324 10.07 -14.01 20.33
N LEU A 325 10.92 -14.50 19.42
CA LEU A 325 10.77 -15.86 18.87
C LEU A 325 11.15 -16.87 19.96
N TYR A 326 10.24 -17.80 20.26
CA TYR A 326 10.51 -18.94 21.14
C TYR A 326 10.94 -20.16 20.28
N ASN A 327 11.73 -21.06 20.88
CA ASN A 327 12.36 -22.22 20.22
C ASN A 327 11.43 -23.11 19.37
N ASP A 328 10.11 -23.10 19.61
CA ASP A 328 9.16 -23.96 18.91
C ASP A 328 8.91 -23.49 17.46
N ASP A 329 9.17 -22.22 17.14
CA ASP A 329 9.04 -21.65 15.79
C ASP A 329 10.20 -22.10 14.86
N PHE A 330 11.31 -22.58 15.43
CA PHE A 330 12.50 -23.02 14.69
C PHE A 330 12.29 -24.38 13.99
N GLU A 331 11.57 -25.32 14.60
CA GLU A 331 11.27 -26.61 13.96
C GLU A 331 10.32 -26.48 12.76
N LEU A 332 9.41 -25.50 12.81
CA LEU A 332 8.52 -25.15 11.70
C LEU A 332 9.31 -24.51 10.55
N PHE A 333 10.22 -23.58 10.87
CA PHE A 333 11.11 -22.95 9.90
C PHE A 333 12.05 -23.95 9.21
N ALA A 334 12.67 -24.86 9.97
CA ALA A 334 13.56 -25.89 9.43
C ALA A 334 12.83 -26.97 8.59
N LYS A 335 11.54 -27.22 8.86
CA LYS A 335 10.69 -28.10 8.04
C LYS A 335 10.24 -27.46 6.73
N ALA A 336 10.03 -26.14 6.72
CA ALA A 336 9.63 -25.40 5.52
C ALA A 336 10.77 -25.25 4.48
N ILE A 337 12.03 -25.38 4.93
CA ILE A 337 13.23 -25.25 4.08
C ILE A 337 13.68 -26.59 3.46
N LYS A 338 13.17 -27.75 3.94
CA LYS A 338 13.48 -29.09 3.40
C LYS A 338 12.46 -29.58 2.38
#